data_AF-A0A378N0D7-F1
#
_entry.id   AF-A0A378N0D7-F1
#
_cell.length_a   1.000
_cell.length_b   1.000
_cell.length_c   1.000
_cell.angle_alpha   90.00
_cell.angle_beta   90.00
_cell.angle_gamma   90.00
#
_symmetry.space_group_name_H-M   'P 1'
#
loop_
_entity.id
_entity.type
_entity.pdbx_description
1 polymer ?
#
loop_
_entity_poly.entity_id
_entity_poly.type
_entity_poly.pdbx_seq_one_letter_code
_entity_poly.pdbx_strand_id
1 'polypeptide(L)' 'MANSVMIVQGVEVKVTARDGEDYISLTDMCKAFGDSDQLIKNWLQNKNTIEFLQVWEELNNPNFNLVELHQIKCNN' A
#
# COMPACT_ATOMS: atom_id res chain seq x y z
N MET A 1 -20.49 7.46 1.05
CA MET A 1 -20.67 8.12 2.37
C MET A 1 -19.52 9.10 2.57
N ALA A 2 -19.71 10.13 3.41
CA ALA A 2 -18.79 11.26 3.51
C ALA A 2 -17.38 10.84 3.96
N ASN A 3 -16.35 11.50 3.42
CA ASN A 3 -14.98 11.41 3.91
C ASN A 3 -14.97 11.61 5.43
N SER A 4 -14.53 10.58 6.16
CA SER A 4 -14.56 10.54 7.62
C SER A 4 -13.13 10.46 8.16
N VAL A 5 -12.89 10.96 9.36
CA VAL A 5 -11.58 10.89 10.02
C VAL A 5 -11.72 10.02 11.26
N MET A 6 -10.84 9.03 11.39
CA MET A 6 -10.75 8.18 12.58
C MET A 6 -9.46 8.51 13.35
N ILE A 7 -9.52 8.48 14.68
CA ILE A 7 -8.33 8.70 15.52
C ILE A 7 -7.80 7.34 15.99
N VAL A 8 -6.59 7.00 15.59
CA VAL A 8 -5.90 5.75 15.96
C VAL A 8 -4.62 6.11 16.70
N GLN A 9 -4.53 5.73 17.97
CA GLN A 9 -3.35 6.04 18.81
C GLN A 9 -2.97 7.54 18.81
N GLY A 10 -3.96 8.43 18.72
CA GLY A 10 -3.75 9.88 18.65
C GLY A 10 -3.43 10.42 17.26
N VAL A 11 -3.44 9.57 16.22
CA VAL A 11 -3.22 9.95 14.82
C VAL A 11 -4.54 10.04 14.09
N GLU A 12 -4.76 11.15 13.40
CA GLU A 12 -5.89 11.30 12.48
C GLU A 12 -5.63 10.54 11.19
N VAL A 13 -6.46 9.53 10.91
CA VAL A 13 -6.42 8.72 9.70
C VAL A 13 -7.68 9.00 8.88
N LYS A 14 -7.50 9.46 7.64
CA LYS A 14 -8.62 9.68 6.72
C LYS A 14 -9.19 8.36 6.21
N VAL A 15 -10.51 8.29 6.14
CA VAL A 15 -11.29 7.19 5.55
C VAL A 15 -12.04 7.73 4.34
N THR A 16 -11.87 7.05 3.21
CA THR A 16 -12.49 7.39 1.92
C THR A 16 -13.33 6.22 1.45
N ALA A 17 -14.61 6.45 1.16
CA ALA A 17 -15.47 5.44 0.58
C ALA A 17 -15.36 5.50 -0.95
N ARG A 18 -15.08 4.37 -1.59
CA ARG A 18 -15.03 4.24 -3.06
C ARG A 18 -15.59 2.89 -3.49
N ASP A 19 -16.48 2.91 -4.48
CA ASP A 19 -17.05 1.70 -5.08
C ASP A 19 -17.73 0.73 -4.08
N GLY A 20 -18.28 1.27 -2.99
CA GLY A 20 -18.94 0.49 -1.93
C GLY A 20 -17.99 -0.05 -0.85
N GLU A 21 -16.68 0.18 -1.01
CA GLU A 21 -15.64 -0.23 -0.08
C GLU A 21 -15.04 0.99 0.65
N ASP A 22 -14.62 0.80 1.90
CA ASP A 22 -13.98 1.83 2.70
C ASP A 22 -12.45 1.65 2.70
N TYR A 23 -11.74 2.74 2.39
CA TYR A 23 -10.28 2.77 2.33
C TYR A 23 -9.73 3.70 3.40
N ILE A 24 -8.66 3.27 4.08
CA ILE A 24 -7.93 4.09 5.04
C ILE A 24 -6.66 4.66 4.41
N SER A 25 -6.30 5.88 4.81
CA SER A 25 -5.10 6.56 4.35
C SER A 25 -3.85 6.01 5.03
N LEU A 26 -3.06 5.24 4.28
CA LEU A 26 -1.82 4.64 4.78
C LEU A 26 -0.77 5.71 5.17
N THR A 27 -0.66 6.79 4.41
CA THR A 27 0.28 7.87 4.72
C THR A 27 -0.09 8.57 6.02
N ASP A 28 -1.38 8.72 6.30
CA ASP A 28 -1.83 9.26 7.58
C ASP A 28 -1.48 8.33 8.75
N MET A 29 -1.66 7.01 8.59
CA MET A 29 -1.24 6.03 9.61
C MET A 29 0.26 6.12 9.92
N CYS A 30 1.08 6.36 8.89
CA CYS A 30 2.52 6.43 9.04
C CYS A 30 3.03 7.74 9.65
N LYS A 31 2.20 8.81 9.76
CA LYS A 31 2.64 10.12 10.28
C LYS A 31 3.16 10.11 11.71
N ALA A 32 2.67 9.21 12.57
CA ALA A 32 3.18 9.08 13.93
C ALA A 32 4.58 8.46 14.00
N PHE A 33 5.04 7.84 12.92
CA PHE A 33 6.35 7.21 12.85
C PHE A 33 7.34 8.21 12.24
N GLY A 34 8.51 8.37 12.87
CA GLY A 34 9.64 9.05 12.25
C GLY A 34 10.03 8.35 10.95
N ASP A 35 10.43 9.11 9.93
CA ASP A 35 10.74 8.60 8.59
C ASP A 35 9.59 7.79 7.95
N SER A 36 8.36 8.30 8.04
CA SER A 36 7.14 7.71 7.46
C SER A 36 7.32 7.23 6.00
N ASP A 37 8.02 7.99 5.16
CA ASP A 37 8.34 7.60 3.78
C ASP A 37 9.21 6.35 3.71
N GLN A 38 10.20 6.23 4.59
CA GLN A 38 11.07 5.05 4.65
C GLN A 38 10.31 3.84 5.19
N LEU A 39 9.41 4.04 6.15
CA LEU A 39 8.55 2.97 6.68
C LEU A 39 7.66 2.39 5.57
N ILE A 40 6.99 3.25 4.80
CA ILE A 40 6.14 2.82 3.68
C ILE A 40 6.98 2.11 2.62
N LYS A 41 8.15 2.65 2.27
CA LYS A 41 9.09 2.00 1.34
C LYS A 41 9.50 0.61 1.82
N ASN A 42 9.90 0.47 3.08
CA ASN A 42 10.30 -0.82 3.65
C ASN A 42 9.15 -1.83 3.62
N TRP A 43 7.91 -1.40 3.85
CA TRP A 43 6.75 -2.27 3.82
C TRP A 43 6.41 -2.76 2.41
N LEU A 44 6.49 -1.86 1.42
CA LEU A 44 6.28 -2.19 0.00
C LEU A 44 7.43 -3.01 -0.58
N GLN A 45 8.65 -2.82 -0.10
CA GLN A 45 9.84 -3.57 -0.51
C GLN A 45 10.00 -4.90 0.23
N ASN A 46 9.17 -5.17 1.25
CA ASN A 46 9.20 -6.44 1.95
C ASN A 46 8.96 -7.58 0.95
N LYS A 47 9.86 -8.56 0.92
CA LYS A 47 9.81 -9.69 -0.02
C LYS A 47 8.44 -10.39 -0.01
N ASN A 48 7.83 -10.55 1.16
CA ASN A 48 6.51 -11.15 1.28
C ASN A 48 5.43 -10.29 0.60
N THR A 49 5.50 -8.96 0.75
CA THR A 49 4.58 -8.02 0.10
C THR A 49 4.75 -8.05 -1.42
N ILE A 50 5.99 -8.03 -1.93
CA ILE A 50 6.26 -8.08 -3.37
C ILE A 50 5.78 -9.41 -3.97
N GLU A 51 6.05 -10.54 -3.32
CA GLU A 51 5.59 -11.86 -3.79
C GLU A 51 4.06 -11.98 -3.76
N PHE A 52 3.42 -11.46 -2.72
CA PHE A 52 1.96 -11.42 -2.64
C PHE A 52 1.36 -10.59 -3.79
N LEU A 53 1.87 -9.38 -4.02
CA LEU A 53 1.39 -8.50 -5.09
C LEU A 53 1.62 -9.11 -6.48
N GLN A 54 2.75 -9.79 -6.70
CA GLN A 54 2.99 -10.51 -7.95
C GLN A 54 1.90 -11.54 -8.23
N VAL A 55 1.62 -12.43 -7.26
CA VAL A 55 0.61 -13.48 -7.44
C VAL A 55 -0.77 -12.86 -7.67
N TRP A 56 -1.10 -11.81 -6.92
CA TRP A 56 -2.36 -11.10 -7.10
C TRP A 56 -2.50 -10.51 -8.50
N GLU A 57 -1.46 -9.84 -9.01
CA GLU A 57 -1.44 -9.27 -10.36
C GLU A 57 -1.52 -10.36 -11.45
N GLU A 58 -0.79 -11.46 -11.31
CA GLU A 58 -0.88 -12.60 -12.26
C GLU A 58 -2.30 -13.18 -12.34
N LEU A 59 -3.04 -13.16 -11.23
CA LEU A 59 -4.42 -13.67 -11.17
C LEU A 59 -5.46 -12.68 -11.68
N ASN A 60 -5.26 -11.38 -11.46
CA ASN A 60 -6.28 -10.35 -11.67
C ASN A 60 -6.00 -9.40 -12.84
N ASN A 61 -4.77 -9.36 -13.35
CA ASN A 61 -4.33 -8.49 -14.43
C ASN A 61 -3.83 -9.31 -15.63
N PRO A 62 -4.70 -9.60 -16.63
CA PRO A 62 -4.33 -10.40 -17.80
C PRO A 62 -3.16 -9.84 -18.63
N ASN A 63 -2.86 -8.55 -18.49
CA ASN A 63 -1.80 -7.85 -19.22
C ASN A 63 -0.58 -7.56 -18.33
N PHE A 64 -0.39 -8.31 -17.24
CA PHE A 64 0.66 -8.02 -16.27
C PHE A 64 2.08 -8.08 -16.87
N ASN A 65 2.88 -7.06 -16.59
CA ASN A 65 4.24 -6.93 -17.13
C ASN A 65 5.28 -7.61 -16.21
N LEU A 66 5.49 -8.91 -16.44
CA LEU A 66 6.46 -9.71 -15.69
C LEU A 66 7.92 -9.23 -15.87
N VAL A 67 8.26 -8.63 -17.01
CA VAL A 67 9.63 -8.18 -17.32
C VAL A 67 10.01 -7.00 -16.43
N GLU A 68 9.11 -6.04 -16.28
CA GLU A 68 9.32 -4.87 -15.42
C GLU A 68 9.35 -5.26 -13.93
N LEU A 69 8.50 -6.18 -13.50
CA LEU A 69 8.56 -6.72 -12.14
C LEU A 69 9.92 -7.40 -11.87
N HIS A 70 10.43 -8.18 -12.83
CA HIS A 70 11.72 -8.84 -12.69
C HIS A 70 12.87 -7.82 -12.54
N GLN A 71 12.82 -6.70 -13.26
CA GLN A 71 13.79 -5.61 -13.10
C GLN A 71 13.75 -5.01 -11.69
N ILE A 72 12.55 -4.80 -11.12
CA ILE A 72 12.39 -4.30 -9.74
C ILE A 72 12.97 -5.28 -8.70
N LYS A 73 12.82 -6.60 -8.95
CA LYS A 73 13.38 -7.64 -8.07
C LYS A 73 14.90 -7.78 -8.15
N CYS A 74 15.49 -7.56 -9.33
CA CYS A 74 16.90 -7.83 -9.58
C CYS A 74 17.82 -6.59 -9.49
N ASN A 75 17.28 -5.36 -9.56
CA ASN A 75 18.06 -4.12 -9.46
C ASN A 75 18.07 -3.48 -8.05
N ASN A 76 17.71 -4.25 -7.01
CA ASN A 76 17.88 -3.86 -5.61
C ASN A 76 19.00 -4.67 -4.96
#